data_AF-A0A9N9JNC4-F1
#
_entry.id   AF-A0A9N9JNC4-F1
#
_cell.length_a   1.000
_cell.length_b   1.000
_cell.length_c   1.000
_cell.angle_alpha   90.00
_cell.angle_beta   90.00
_cell.angle_gamma   90.00
#
_symmetry.space_group_name_H-M   'P 1'
#
loop_
_entity.id
_entity.type
_entity.pdbx_description
1 polymer ?
#
loop_
_entity_poly.entity_id
_entity_poly.type
_entity_poly.pdbx_seq_one_letter_code
_entity_poly.pdbx_strand_id
1 'polypeptide(L)' 'MRPNLCEDIYHEILIHIQDSVELYKCLFVSRLWCRITVPLLWKNPFEISPCKKHDLIMRTYISCLNDEELA' A
#
# COMPACT_ATOMS: atom_id res chain seq x y z
N MET A 1 1.12 -0.43 -27.65
CA MET A 1 2.25 0.35 -27.12
C MET A 1 1.88 0.75 -25.69
N ARG A 2 2.46 0.12 -24.66
CA ARG A 2 2.24 0.55 -23.27
C ARG A 2 3.14 1.78 -23.05
N PRO A 3 2.62 2.93 -22.60
CA PRO A 3 3.49 4.04 -22.26
C PRO A 3 4.35 3.58 -21.08
N ASN A 4 5.64 3.44 -21.32
CA ASN A 4 6.63 3.15 -20.29
C ASN A 4 7.00 4.49 -19.65
N LEU A 5 6.02 5.13 -19.00
CA LEU A 5 6.33 6.22 -18.09
C LEU A 5 7.14 5.59 -16.95
N CYS A 6 8.31 6.16 -16.63
CA CYS A 6 9.20 5.59 -15.62
C CYS A 6 8.42 5.35 -14.32
N GLU A 7 8.65 4.22 -13.66
CA GLU A 7 8.00 3.88 -12.38
C GLU A 7 8.14 5.02 -11.37
N ASP A 8 9.29 5.71 -11.39
CA ASP A 8 9.59 6.88 -10.56
C ASP A 8 8.56 8.01 -10.72
N ILE A 9 8.05 8.24 -11.93
CA ILE A 9 7.05 9.29 -12.18
C ILE A 9 5.72 8.91 -11.53
N TYR A 10 5.31 7.65 -11.65
CA TYR A 10 4.09 7.18 -10.98
C TYR A 10 4.25 7.17 -9.46
N HIS A 11 5.43 6.81 -8.97
CA HIS A 11 5.75 6.89 -7.55
C HIS A 11 5.62 8.32 -7.03
N GLU A 12 6.19 9.29 -7.76
CA GLU A 12 6.12 10.70 -7.40
C GLU A 12 4.69 11.24 -7.42
N ILE A 13 3.86 10.82 -8.39
CA ILE A 13 2.44 11.20 -8.41
C ILE A 13 1.71 10.60 -7.20
N LEU A 14 1.90 9.30 -6.94
CA LEU A 14 1.14 8.58 -5.92
C LEU A 14 1.53 8.97 -4.50
N ILE A 15 2.80 9.28 -4.22
CA ILE A 15 3.25 9.71 -2.88
C ILE A 15 2.68 11.08 -2.47
N HIS A 16 2.32 11.92 -3.45
CA HIS A 16 1.69 13.23 -3.19
C HIS A 16 0.18 13.13 -2.94
N ILE A 17 -0.43 11.95 -3.08
CA ILE A 17 -1.83 11.72 -2.72
C ILE A 17 -1.91 11.49 -1.21
N GLN A 18 -2.31 12.53 -0.47
CA GLN A 18 -2.40 12.49 1.00
C GLN A 18 -3.61 11.69 1.51
N ASP A 19 -4.68 11.59 0.71
CA ASP A 19 -5.90 10.93 1.11
C ASP A 19 -5.85 9.42 0.81
N SER A 20 -6.02 8.60 1.85
CA SER A 20 -5.96 7.14 1.74
C SER A 20 -7.09 6.54 0.90
N VAL A 21 -8.24 7.21 0.78
CA VAL A 21 -9.36 6.75 -0.04
C VAL A 21 -9.06 6.98 -1.52
N GLU A 22 -8.50 8.13 -1.88
CA GLU A 22 -8.02 8.39 -3.24
C GLU A 22 -6.87 7.46 -3.61
N LEU A 23 -5.94 7.24 -2.68
CA LEU A 23 -4.86 6.27 -2.87
C LEU A 23 -5.41 4.84 -3.03
N TYR A 24 -6.44 4.44 -2.28
CA TYR A 24 -7.09 3.13 -2.47
C TYR A 24 -7.68 2.95 -3.87
N LYS A 25 -8.27 3.99 -4.48
CA LYS A 25 -8.78 3.91 -5.86
C LYS A 25 -7.67 3.64 -6.88
N CYS A 26 -6.45 4.12 -6.60
CA CYS A 26 -5.29 3.91 -7.47
C CYS A 26 -4.91 2.44 -7.64
N LEU A 27 -5.28 1.56 -6.70
CA LEU A 27 -5.07 0.11 -6.80
C LEU A 27 -5.72 -0.50 -8.05
N PHE A 28 -6.83 0.08 -8.51
CA PHE A 28 -7.64 -0.49 -9.59
C PHE A 28 -7.32 0.11 -10.97
N VAL A 29 -6.41 1.08 -11.05
CA VAL A 29 -6.06 1.76 -12.32
C VAL A 29 -5.20 0.87 -13.22
N SER A 30 -4.12 0.29 -12.67
CA SER A 30 -3.22 -0.59 -13.41
C SER A 30 -2.37 -1.46 -12.47
N ARG A 31 -1.74 -2.51 -13.00
CA ARG A 31 -0.81 -3.35 -12.21
C ARG A 31 0.37 -2.56 -11.65
N LEU A 32 0.88 -1.58 -12.39
CA LEU A 32 1.99 -0.73 -11.94
C LEU A 32 1.54 0.19 -10.80
N TRP A 33 0.37 0.81 -10.94
CA TRP A 33 -0.20 1.65 -9.89
C TRP A 33 -0.47 0.85 -8.62
N CYS A 34 -1.05 -0.35 -8.75
CA CYS A 34 -1.25 -1.26 -7.63
C CYS A 34 0.06 -1.58 -6.89
N ARG A 35 1.14 -1.90 -7.62
CA ARG A 35 2.45 -2.22 -7.04
C ARG A 35 3.02 -1.09 -6.19
N ILE A 36 2.84 0.16 -6.61
CA ILE A 36 3.33 1.35 -5.90
C ILE A 36 2.40 1.74 -4.74
N THR A 37 1.10 1.66 -4.99
CA THR A 37 0.05 2.10 -4.06
C THR A 37 -0.04 1.23 -2.81
N VAL A 38 0.16 -0.10 -2.94
CA VAL A 38 0.09 -1.03 -1.80
C VAL A 38 1.10 -0.64 -0.70
N PRO A 39 2.41 -0.49 -0.96
CA PRO A 39 3.36 -0.01 0.04
C PRO A 39 2.98 1.33 0.68
N LEU A 40 2.45 2.27 -0.10
CA LEU A 40 2.05 3.59 0.41
C LEU A 40 0.88 3.49 1.41
N LEU A 41 -0.14 2.67 1.12
CA LEU A 41 -1.26 2.42 2.03
C LEU A 41 -0.84 1.67 3.30
N TRP A 42 0.10 0.74 3.17
CA TRP A 42 0.61 -0.08 4.27
C TRP A 42 1.79 0.56 5.01
N LYS A 43 2.14 1.82 4.72
CA LYS A 43 3.17 2.56 5.47
C LYS A 43 2.73 2.81 6.92
N ASN A 44 1.50 3.28 7.13
CA ASN A 44 0.92 3.57 8.44
C ASN A 44 -0.54 3.07 8.54
N PRO A 45 -0.82 1.76 8.42
CA PRO A 45 -2.19 1.25 8.30
C PRO A 45 -3.06 1.48 9.54
N PHE A 46 -2.45 1.68 10.71
CA PHE A 46 -3.15 1.99 11.96
C PHE A 46 -3.64 3.45 12.03
N GLU A 47 -3.05 4.37 11.25
CA GLU A 47 -3.53 5.76 11.14
C GLU A 47 -4.73 5.87 10.20
N ILE A 48 -4.79 4.96 9.21
CA ILE A 48 -5.78 4.96 8.12
C ILE A 48 -7.03 4.14 8.49
N SER A 49 -6.90 3.18 9.42
CA SER A 49 -7.94 2.21 9.72
C SER A 49 -8.61 2.46 11.07
N PRO A 50 -9.93 2.20 11.21
CA PRO A 50 -10.59 2.23 12.51
C PRO A 50 -9.97 1.21 13.49
N CYS A 51 -9.90 1.55 14.78
CA CYS A 51 -9.35 0.69 15.84
C CYS A 51 -9.91 -0.74 15.85
N LYS A 52 -11.17 -0.92 15.43
CA LYS A 52 -11.85 -2.24 15.33
C LYS A 52 -11.24 -3.19 14.31
N LYS A 53 -10.31 -2.74 13.46
CA LYS A 53 -9.63 -3.54 12.45
C LYS A 53 -8.14 -3.75 12.77
N HIS A 54 -7.65 -3.26 13.90
CA HIS A 54 -6.24 -3.36 14.25
C HIS A 54 -5.79 -4.81 14.46
N ASP A 55 -6.67 -5.68 14.96
CA ASP A 55 -6.43 -7.12 15.07
C ASP A 55 -6.17 -7.75 13.70
N LEU A 56 -6.96 -7.38 12.68
CA LEU A 56 -6.79 -7.88 11.31
C LEU A 56 -5.47 -7.38 10.70
N ILE A 57 -5.11 -6.12 10.94
CA ILE A 57 -3.85 -5.53 10.49
C ILE A 57 -2.67 -6.26 11.14
N MET A 58 -2.68 -6.43 12.46
CA MET A 58 -1.64 -7.16 13.19
C MET A 58 -1.51 -8.60 12.69
N ARG A 59 -2.62 -9.31 12.52
CA ARG A 59 -2.62 -10.69 11.97
C ARG A 59 -2.02 -10.75 10.57
N THR A 60 -2.28 -9.75 9.73
CA THR A 60 -1.70 -9.67 8.38
C THR A 60 -0.19 -9.52 8.46
N TYR A 61 0.33 -8.58 9.26
CA TYR A 61 1.78 -8.43 9.44
C TYR A 61 2.42 -9.69 9.98
N ILE A 62 1.86 -10.29 11.04
CA ILE A 62 2.37 -11.54 11.61
C ILE A 62 2.40 -12.66 10.57
N SER A 63 1.40 -12.75 9.69
CA SER A 63 1.38 -13.75 8.61
C SER A 63 2.41 -13.51 7.51
N CYS A 64 2.99 -12.32 7.43
CA CYS A 64 4.04 -11.96 6.49
C CYS A 64 5.45 -12.11 7.08
N LEU A 65 5.58 -12.31 8.40
CA LEU A 65 6.86 -12.56 9.04
C LEU A 65 7.38 -13.94 8.63
N ASN A 66 8.69 -14.05 8.47
CA ASN A 66 9.35 -15.33 8.26
C ASN A 66 9.57 -16.06 9.61
N ASP A 67 9.91 -17.35 9.56
CA ASP A 67 10.09 -18.17 10.77
C ASP A 67 11.22 -17.65 11.68
N GLU A 68 12.20 -16.94 11.13
CA GLU A 68 13.31 -16.31 11.88
C GLU A 68 12.87 -15.07 12.66
N GLU A 69 11.93 -14.29 12.12
CA GLU A 69 11.33 -13.11 12.78
C GLU A 69 10.31 -13.49 13.87
N LEU A 70 9.85 -14.73 13.88
CA LEU A 70 8.88 -15.26 14.85
C LEU A 70 9.52 -15.96 16.07
N ALA A 71 10.84 -16.20 16.03
CA ALA A 71 11.61 -16.89 17.07
C ALA A 71 12.11 -15.94 18.17
#